data_AF-A0A565CPQ9-F1
#
_entry.id   AF-A0A565CPQ9-F1
#
_cell.length_a   1.000
_cell.length_b   1.000
_cell.length_c   1.000
_cell.angle_alpha   90.00
_cell.angle_beta   90.00
_cell.angle_gamma   90.00
#
_symmetry.space_group_name_H-M   'P 1'
#
loop_
_entity.id
_entity.type
_entity.pdbx_description
1 polymer ?
#
loop_
_entity_poly.entity_id
_entity_poly.type
_entity_poly.pdbx_seq_one_letter_code
_entity_poly.pdbx_strand_id
1 'polypeptide(L)'
;MATTHLNFVSPRINPLLRSFECLQSPSRDLNASPFSVSAIASSSSSQTTELVPHRLQRLVEEFQSLTEPVDRLKWVLRHASLIPPMPDSSRTEANRVMGCTARVWLDAELGQDGKMRFWADSDSDVSKGMCSCLIQVLDAATPEQVMELKTEDLAELNVGLLRGERSRVNTWHNVLVSMQKKTRRFVAERDGKAPSFERFPSLVLTADGIEAKGSFAEAQAKYLFPEESRVQELVSVLKEKKIGVSAHFYMDPEVQGVLTAAQKHWPHISISDSLIMADAAVNMAKAGCQFITVLGVDFMSENVRAILDQAGFGEVGVYRMSDETIGCSLADAASAPAYLNYLKAASLSPPSLHVVYINTSLETKAFAHELVPTITCTSSNVAFAQMPELNVWYGPDSYMGANIVKLFQQMTLMTDEEIANIHPKHSLNSIKSLLSRLHYFQGPNSIRVGDVALPVVPGVAGGEGCSIHGGCASCPYMKMNSLNSLLKVCYNLPDVENAIGEFKAERFKQQTPQGKLIADVGCEPILHMRHFQANKELPEELVHQVLNCESKR
;
A
#
# COMPACT_ATOMS: atom_id res chain seq x y z
N MET A 1 47.39 2.22 8.90
CA MET A 1 47.97 2.75 7.65
C MET A 1 46.86 3.39 6.84
N ALA A 2 46.99 4.69 6.61
CA ALA A 2 46.33 5.56 5.62
C ALA A 2 44.83 5.37 5.30
N THR A 3 44.00 6.22 5.91
CA THR A 3 42.69 6.67 5.42
C THR A 3 42.90 7.83 4.45
N THR A 4 42.46 7.69 3.19
CA THR A 4 42.51 8.78 2.19
C THR A 4 41.13 9.45 2.12
N HIS A 5 41.04 10.67 2.63
CA HIS A 5 39.86 11.54 2.52
C HIS A 5 39.84 12.25 1.16
N LEU A 6 38.75 12.12 0.41
CA LEU A 6 38.45 12.94 -0.76
C LEU A 6 37.59 14.14 -0.33
N ASN A 7 38.23 15.32 -0.29
CA ASN A 7 37.58 16.62 -0.10
C ASN A 7 37.00 17.11 -1.43
N PHE A 8 35.68 17.30 -1.52
CA PHE A 8 35.07 18.09 -2.58
C PHE A 8 34.85 19.53 -2.11
N VAL A 9 35.64 20.43 -2.71
CA VAL A 9 35.57 21.89 -2.55
C VAL A 9 34.40 22.42 -3.38
N SER A 10 33.50 23.19 -2.77
CA SER A 10 32.40 23.89 -3.43
C SER A 10 32.87 25.27 -3.92
N PRO A 11 32.59 25.71 -5.17
CA PRO A 11 32.98 27.03 -5.64
C PRO A 11 31.99 28.11 -5.20
N ARG A 12 32.53 29.20 -4.63
CA ARG A 12 31.85 30.44 -4.26
C ARG A 12 31.28 31.14 -5.50
N ILE A 13 30.03 31.60 -5.43
CA ILE A 13 29.44 32.55 -6.38
C ILE A 13 29.18 33.88 -5.65
N ASN A 14 29.73 34.97 -6.19
CA ASN A 14 29.60 36.35 -5.71
C ASN A 14 28.18 36.92 -5.93
N PRO A 15 27.69 37.82 -5.05
CA PRO A 15 26.45 38.56 -5.28
C PRO A 15 26.74 39.91 -5.97
N LEU A 16 26.04 40.18 -7.08
CA LEU A 16 25.90 41.51 -7.65
C LEU A 16 24.42 41.89 -7.66
N LEU A 17 23.98 42.60 -6.62
CA LEU A 17 22.68 43.27 -6.57
C LEU A 17 22.87 44.72 -7.03
N ARG A 18 22.26 45.08 -8.17
CA ARG A 18 22.01 46.47 -8.55
C ARG A 18 20.58 46.84 -8.15
N SER A 19 20.49 47.85 -7.31
CA SER A 19 19.33 48.63 -6.92
C SER A 19 18.72 49.38 -8.11
N PHE A 20 17.40 49.43 -8.20
CA PHE A 20 16.68 50.53 -8.85
C PHE A 20 15.43 50.89 -8.04
N GLU A 21 15.40 52.15 -7.61
CA GLU A 21 14.26 52.88 -7.03
C GLU A 21 13.22 53.21 -8.10
N CYS A 22 11.95 53.36 -7.71
CA CYS A 22 11.02 54.22 -8.45
C CYS A 22 9.95 54.86 -7.53
N LEU A 23 10.26 56.09 -7.13
CA LEU A 23 9.45 57.33 -7.11
C LEU A 23 7.93 57.31 -6.83
N GLN A 24 7.56 58.20 -5.90
CA GLN A 24 6.22 58.56 -5.44
C GLN A 24 5.47 59.52 -6.39
N SER A 25 4.15 59.24 -6.58
CA SER A 25 2.98 60.16 -6.59
C SER A 25 2.89 61.30 -7.64
N PRO A 26 1.76 62.03 -7.87
CA PRO A 26 0.53 62.13 -7.07
C PRO A 26 -0.84 62.22 -7.82
N SER A 27 -1.88 62.27 -6.97
CA SER A 27 -3.33 62.51 -7.10
C SER A 27 -3.82 63.68 -7.98
N ARG A 28 -5.10 63.60 -8.42
CA ARG A 28 -6.03 64.75 -8.54
C ARG A 28 -7.51 64.37 -8.54
N ASP A 29 -8.28 65.21 -7.85
CA ASP A 29 -9.69 65.17 -7.44
C ASP A 29 -10.75 65.35 -8.54
N LEU A 30 -12.02 65.08 -8.23
CA LEU A 30 -13.11 66.09 -8.20
C LEU A 30 -14.49 65.54 -7.73
N ASN A 31 -15.20 66.38 -6.98
CA ASN A 31 -16.49 66.22 -6.27
C ASN A 31 -17.76 66.21 -7.16
N ALA A 32 -18.86 65.62 -6.66
CA ALA A 32 -20.13 66.30 -6.27
C ALA A 32 -21.47 65.55 -6.56
N SER A 33 -22.07 64.96 -5.50
CA SER A 33 -23.49 65.08 -5.02
C SER A 33 -24.72 64.70 -5.92
N PRO A 34 -25.99 64.71 -5.41
CA PRO A 34 -26.62 63.59 -4.71
C PRO A 34 -28.02 63.22 -5.28
N PHE A 35 -28.37 61.93 -5.37
CA PHE A 35 -29.78 61.53 -5.44
C PHE A 35 -30.00 60.25 -4.63
N SER A 36 -30.68 60.42 -3.49
CA SER A 36 -31.25 59.36 -2.68
C SER A 36 -32.42 58.71 -3.41
N VAL A 37 -32.35 57.39 -3.58
CA VAL A 37 -33.53 56.54 -3.73
C VAL A 37 -33.37 55.40 -2.71
N SER A 38 -34.25 55.42 -1.71
CA SER A 38 -34.32 54.44 -0.64
C SER A 38 -34.58 53.04 -1.21
N ALA A 39 -33.55 52.19 -1.17
CA ALA A 39 -33.71 50.76 -1.30
C ALA A 39 -33.55 50.14 0.10
N ILE A 40 -34.56 49.38 0.49
CA ILE A 40 -34.71 48.69 1.76
C ILE A 40 -33.45 47.85 2.02
N ALA A 41 -32.59 48.31 2.93
CA ALA A 41 -31.52 47.50 3.47
C ALA A 41 -32.14 46.50 4.43
N SER A 42 -32.40 45.30 3.93
CA SER A 42 -32.50 44.10 4.75
C SER A 42 -31.18 43.97 5.50
N SER A 43 -31.16 44.41 6.75
CA SER A 43 -30.05 44.22 7.67
C SER A 43 -29.88 42.73 7.97
N SER A 44 -29.11 42.03 7.14
CA SER A 44 -28.57 40.72 7.51
C SER A 44 -27.39 40.92 8.46
N SER A 45 -27.72 40.94 9.75
CA SER A 45 -26.99 40.33 10.87
C SER A 45 -25.45 40.35 10.82
N SER A 46 -24.89 41.15 11.74
CA SER A 46 -23.68 40.88 12.53
C SER A 46 -23.16 39.43 12.43
N GLN A 47 -21.96 39.24 11.87
CA GLN A 47 -21.20 38.00 12.03
C GLN A 47 -20.70 37.92 13.48
N THR A 48 -21.52 37.39 14.37
CA THR A 48 -21.06 36.87 15.66
C THR A 48 -19.95 35.85 15.37
N THR A 49 -18.77 36.03 15.97
CA THR A 49 -17.68 35.05 15.85
C THR A 49 -18.09 33.82 16.67
N GLU A 50 -18.87 32.93 16.06
CA GLU A 50 -19.33 31.67 16.66
C GLU A 50 -18.10 30.79 16.95
N LEU A 51 -17.96 30.31 18.20
CA LEU A 51 -16.81 29.49 18.61
C LEU A 51 -16.82 28.13 17.90
N VAL A 52 -15.63 27.57 17.64
CA VAL A 52 -15.43 26.28 16.96
C VAL A 52 -16.27 25.13 17.56
N PRO A 53 -16.37 24.96 18.90
CA PRO A 53 -17.19 23.89 19.48
C PRO A 53 -18.68 23.99 19.11
N HIS A 54 -19.23 25.20 19.02
CA HIS A 54 -20.64 25.39 18.63
C HIS A 54 -20.89 25.05 17.16
N ARG A 55 -19.95 25.38 16.26
CA ARG A 55 -20.05 25.01 14.85
C ARG A 55 -19.97 23.50 14.67
N LEU A 56 -19.06 22.85 15.40
CA LEU A 56 -18.94 21.39 15.41
C LEU A 56 -20.21 20.74 15.93
N GLN A 57 -20.72 21.19 17.08
CA GLN A 57 -21.93 20.64 17.69
C GLN A 57 -23.12 20.75 16.74
N ARG A 58 -23.32 21.90 16.07
CA ARG A 58 -24.39 22.06 15.07
C ARG A 58 -24.27 21.05 13.94
N LEU A 59 -23.06 20.86 13.41
CA LEU A 59 -22.80 19.92 12.31
C LEU A 59 -23.02 18.46 12.75
N VAL A 60 -22.64 18.12 13.99
CA VAL A 60 -22.89 16.81 14.62
C VAL A 60 -24.39 16.57 14.82
N GLU A 61 -25.13 17.53 15.37
CA GLU A 61 -26.58 17.43 15.58
C GLU A 61 -27.33 17.23 14.26
N GLU A 62 -26.96 18.00 13.21
CA GLU A 62 -27.51 17.82 11.86
C GLU A 62 -27.21 16.42 11.32
N PHE A 63 -25.98 15.94 11.44
CA PHE A 63 -25.59 14.61 10.97
C PHE A 63 -26.28 13.48 11.75
N GLN A 64 -26.44 13.63 13.06
CA GLN A 64 -27.08 12.64 13.94
C GLN A 64 -28.60 12.58 13.77
N SER A 65 -29.23 13.67 13.36
CA SER A 65 -30.67 13.70 13.04
C SER A 65 -31.05 12.75 11.89
N LEU A 66 -30.07 12.33 11.08
CA LEU A 66 -30.24 11.40 9.97
C LEU A 66 -30.13 9.96 10.47
N THR A 67 -31.23 9.22 10.43
CA THR A 67 -31.30 7.82 10.88
C THR A 67 -30.80 6.83 9.82
N GLU A 68 -31.08 7.11 8.54
CA GLU A 68 -30.73 6.22 7.44
C GLU A 68 -29.29 6.43 6.94
N PRO A 69 -28.48 5.37 6.78
CA PRO A 69 -27.10 5.48 6.27
C PRO A 69 -27.00 6.17 4.89
N VAL A 70 -28.00 5.94 4.04
CA VAL A 70 -28.09 6.56 2.71
C VAL A 70 -28.25 8.08 2.80
N ASP A 71 -29.01 8.57 3.78
CA ASP A 71 -29.24 10.00 3.94
C ASP A 71 -28.01 10.71 4.54
N ARG A 72 -27.24 10.03 5.40
CA ARG A 72 -25.93 10.50 5.85
C ARG A 72 -24.94 10.66 4.70
N LEU A 73 -24.90 9.69 3.78
CA LEU A 73 -24.08 9.79 2.58
C LEU A 73 -24.52 10.94 1.67
N LYS A 74 -25.83 11.09 1.42
CA LYS A 74 -26.38 12.22 0.66
C LYS A 74 -26.04 13.56 1.31
N TRP A 75 -26.10 13.63 2.64
CA TRP A 75 -25.76 14.84 3.40
C TRP A 75 -24.29 15.22 3.20
N VAL A 76 -23.36 14.27 3.24
CA VAL A 76 -21.94 14.52 2.93
C VAL A 76 -21.73 14.95 1.48
N LEU A 77 -22.38 14.29 0.52
CA LEU A 77 -22.30 14.69 -0.89
C LEU A 77 -22.86 16.10 -1.13
N ARG A 78 -23.92 16.50 -0.42
CA ARG A 78 -24.42 17.89 -0.46
C ARG A 78 -23.36 18.88 0.02
N HIS A 79 -22.61 18.54 1.07
CA HIS A 79 -21.54 19.37 1.59
C HIS A 79 -20.36 19.47 0.62
N ALA A 80 -20.13 18.45 -0.22
CA ALA A 80 -19.11 18.50 -1.26
C ALA A 80 -19.35 19.65 -2.24
N SER A 81 -20.61 19.93 -2.59
CA SER A 81 -20.98 21.05 -3.45
C SER A 81 -20.84 22.43 -2.79
N LEU A 82 -20.67 22.48 -1.46
CA LEU A 82 -20.47 23.71 -0.70
C LEU A 82 -19.00 24.04 -0.47
N ILE A 83 -18.07 23.16 -0.87
CA ILE A 83 -16.66 23.38 -0.64
C ILE A 83 -16.18 24.62 -1.43
N PRO A 84 -15.45 25.55 -0.80
CA PRO A 84 -14.85 26.66 -1.52
C PRO A 84 -13.88 26.15 -2.61
N PRO A 85 -13.89 26.71 -3.83
CA PRO A 85 -13.00 26.27 -4.89
C PRO A 85 -11.54 26.52 -4.49
N MET A 86 -10.72 25.48 -4.62
CA MET A 86 -9.28 25.56 -4.38
C MET A 86 -8.58 26.17 -5.62
N PRO A 87 -7.59 27.07 -5.44
CA PRO A 87 -6.80 27.57 -6.56
C PRO A 87 -6.02 26.44 -7.26
N ASP A 88 -5.97 26.44 -8.59
CA ASP A 88 -5.26 25.41 -9.35
C ASP A 88 -3.75 25.36 -9.03
N SER A 89 -3.16 26.51 -8.68
CA SER A 89 -1.76 26.61 -8.24
C SER A 89 -1.48 25.89 -6.91
N SER A 90 -2.52 25.62 -6.11
CA SER A 90 -2.42 24.94 -4.83
C SER A 90 -2.55 23.42 -4.96
N ARG A 91 -2.95 22.88 -6.13
CA ARG A 91 -2.98 21.42 -6.41
C ARG A 91 -1.57 20.89 -6.72
N THR A 92 -0.71 20.89 -5.70
CA THR A 92 0.68 20.42 -5.80
C THR A 92 0.92 19.20 -4.90
N GLU A 93 1.97 18.43 -5.17
CA GLU A 93 2.33 17.30 -4.30
C GLU A 93 2.67 17.76 -2.87
N ALA A 94 3.16 19.00 -2.70
CA ALA A 94 3.45 19.58 -1.39
C ALA A 94 2.20 19.83 -0.54
N ASN A 95 1.04 20.00 -1.17
CA ASN A 95 -0.26 20.20 -0.52
C ASN A 95 -1.06 18.91 -0.39
N ARG A 96 -0.47 17.77 -0.74
CA ARG A 96 -1.15 16.48 -0.66
C ARG A 96 -1.29 16.00 0.78
N VAL A 97 -2.49 15.55 1.14
CA VAL A 97 -2.78 14.89 2.41
C VAL A 97 -2.49 13.40 2.27
N MET A 98 -1.59 12.89 3.11
CA MET A 98 -1.19 11.49 3.11
C MET A 98 -2.13 10.66 3.99
N GLY A 99 -2.36 9.39 3.62
CA GLY A 99 -3.16 8.43 4.40
C GLY A 99 -4.66 8.37 4.04
N CYS A 100 -5.14 9.21 3.12
CA CYS A 100 -6.50 9.13 2.59
C CYS A 100 -6.61 8.09 1.46
N THR A 101 -7.73 7.36 1.41
CA THR A 101 -8.07 6.44 0.29
C THR A 101 -8.17 7.20 -1.03
N ALA A 102 -8.91 8.31 -1.01
CA ALA A 102 -8.98 9.27 -2.10
C ALA A 102 -7.79 10.24 -2.07
N ARG A 103 -7.41 10.80 -3.21
CA ARG A 103 -6.41 11.88 -3.25
C ARG A 103 -7.06 13.13 -2.70
N VAL A 104 -6.43 13.73 -1.69
CA VAL A 104 -6.89 14.97 -1.08
C VAL A 104 -5.74 15.98 -1.10
N TRP A 105 -6.05 17.20 -1.52
CA TRP A 105 -5.16 18.35 -1.42
C TRP A 105 -5.73 19.33 -0.40
N LEU A 106 -4.85 19.90 0.42
CA LEU A 106 -5.20 20.87 1.44
C LEU A 106 -4.20 22.02 1.39
N ASP A 107 -4.71 23.24 1.37
CA ASP A 107 -3.91 24.43 1.57
C ASP A 107 -4.47 25.30 2.70
N ALA A 108 -3.60 26.12 3.28
CA ALA A 108 -3.97 26.98 4.39
C ALA A 108 -3.17 28.28 4.39
N GLU A 109 -3.78 29.34 4.90
CA GLU A 109 -3.17 30.65 5.08
C GLU A 109 -3.55 31.24 6.44
N LEU A 110 -2.63 31.96 7.07
CA LEU A 110 -2.93 32.79 8.23
C LEU A 110 -3.23 34.21 7.76
N GLY A 111 -4.49 34.62 7.86
CA GLY A 111 -4.94 35.95 7.49
C GLY A 111 -4.33 37.04 8.38
N GLN A 112 -4.32 38.27 7.88
CA GLN A 112 -3.85 39.45 8.64
C GLN A 112 -4.70 39.73 9.89
N ASP A 113 -5.93 39.21 9.93
CA ASP A 113 -6.83 39.21 11.07
C ASP A 113 -6.47 38.18 12.15
N GLY A 114 -5.39 37.43 11.96
CA GLY A 114 -4.93 36.38 12.87
C GLY A 114 -5.76 35.09 12.80
N LYS A 115 -6.59 34.93 11.77
CA LYS A 115 -7.48 33.76 11.59
C LYS A 115 -6.99 32.85 10.47
N MET A 116 -7.20 31.55 10.65
CA MET A 116 -6.84 30.55 9.65
C MET A 116 -7.87 30.50 8.51
N ARG A 117 -7.38 30.39 7.28
CA ARG A 117 -8.16 30.11 6.08
C ARG A 117 -7.74 28.79 5.48
N PHE A 118 -8.70 27.97 5.05
CA PHE A 118 -8.44 26.64 4.51
C PHE A 118 -9.12 26.42 3.16
N TRP A 119 -8.41 25.76 2.24
CA TRP A 119 -8.93 25.26 0.98
C TRP A 119 -8.58 23.80 0.82
N ALA A 120 -9.51 23.01 0.31
CA ALA A 120 -9.25 21.60 0.04
C ALA A 120 -9.96 21.15 -1.23
N ASP A 121 -9.44 20.09 -1.83
CA ASP A 121 -10.05 19.42 -2.98
C ASP A 121 -9.70 17.94 -2.99
N SER A 122 -10.49 17.14 -3.72
CA SER A 122 -10.28 15.69 -3.81
C SER A 122 -10.78 15.12 -5.13
N ASP A 123 -10.28 13.93 -5.50
CA ASP A 123 -10.84 13.13 -6.60
C ASP A 123 -12.11 12.34 -6.21
N SER A 124 -12.51 12.38 -4.94
CA SER A 124 -13.75 11.75 -4.42
C SER A 124 -14.69 12.79 -3.84
N ASP A 125 -15.95 12.80 -4.30
CA ASP A 125 -16.96 13.73 -3.78
C ASP A 125 -17.31 13.46 -2.30
N VAL A 126 -17.21 12.21 -1.84
CA VAL A 126 -17.36 11.89 -0.42
C VAL A 126 -16.24 12.56 0.40
N SER A 127 -15.00 12.46 -0.08
CA SER A 127 -13.86 13.10 0.59
C SER A 127 -13.91 14.63 0.53
N LYS A 128 -14.38 15.21 -0.59
CA LYS A 128 -14.69 16.66 -0.66
C LYS A 128 -15.75 17.06 0.36
N GLY A 129 -16.80 16.26 0.52
CA GLY A 129 -17.83 16.51 1.52
C GLY A 129 -17.28 16.56 2.94
N MET A 130 -16.42 15.60 3.31
CA MET A 130 -15.74 15.58 4.60
C MET A 130 -14.81 16.80 4.78
N CYS A 131 -14.04 17.15 3.75
CA CYS A 131 -13.19 18.35 3.78
C CYS A 131 -14.02 19.63 3.97
N SER A 132 -15.14 19.76 3.25
CA SER A 132 -16.06 20.90 3.36
C SER A 132 -16.56 21.09 4.77
N CYS A 133 -16.98 20.02 5.45
CA CYS A 133 -17.40 20.09 6.84
C CYS A 133 -16.29 20.55 7.80
N LEU A 134 -15.06 20.04 7.64
CA LEU A 134 -13.92 20.51 8.45
C LEU A 134 -13.61 21.99 8.20
N ILE A 135 -13.68 22.44 6.94
CA ILE A 135 -13.52 23.85 6.58
C ILE A 135 -14.63 24.68 7.23
N GLN A 136 -15.89 24.25 7.21
CA GLN A 136 -16.97 25.00 7.86
C GLN A 136 -16.79 25.15 9.38
N VAL A 137 -16.17 24.16 10.03
CA VAL A 137 -15.87 24.21 11.46
C VAL A 137 -14.66 25.10 11.75
N LEU A 138 -13.59 25.01 10.96
CA LEU A 138 -12.28 25.58 11.27
C LEU A 138 -11.92 26.87 10.50
N ASP A 139 -12.63 27.20 9.42
CA ASP A 139 -12.37 28.43 8.68
C ASP A 139 -12.72 29.66 9.53
N ALA A 140 -11.85 30.67 9.46
CA ALA A 140 -11.89 31.87 10.30
C ALA A 140 -11.73 31.59 11.82
N ALA A 141 -11.23 30.41 12.23
CA ALA A 141 -10.85 30.13 13.61
C ALA A 141 -9.45 30.68 13.93
N THR A 142 -9.16 30.94 15.21
CA THR A 142 -7.78 31.27 15.62
C THR A 142 -6.91 30.01 15.59
N PRO A 143 -5.58 30.14 15.42
CA PRO A 143 -4.68 28.99 15.47
C PRO A 143 -4.82 28.14 16.73
N GLU A 144 -5.06 28.78 17.88
CA GLU A 144 -5.25 28.11 19.16
C GLU A 144 -6.51 27.23 19.14
N GLN A 145 -7.62 27.72 18.57
CA GLN A 145 -8.86 26.96 18.43
C GLN A 145 -8.72 25.77 17.47
N VAL A 146 -7.96 25.91 16.39
CA VAL A 146 -7.66 24.80 15.46
C VAL A 146 -6.86 23.70 16.16
N MET A 147 -5.96 24.10 17.06
CA MET A 147 -5.09 23.18 17.82
C MET A 147 -5.80 22.50 19.00
N GLU A 148 -6.89 23.09 19.52
CA GLU A 148 -7.70 22.51 20.59
C GLU A 148 -8.61 21.37 20.12
N LEU A 149 -9.03 21.39 18.85
CA LEU A 149 -9.92 20.37 18.29
C LEU A 149 -9.21 19.01 18.23
N LYS A 150 -9.80 17.97 18.83
CA LYS A 150 -9.22 16.63 18.84
C LYS A 150 -9.91 15.71 17.85
N THR A 151 -9.22 14.64 17.49
CA THR A 151 -9.75 13.61 16.59
C THR A 151 -10.90 12.84 17.21
N GLU A 152 -10.96 12.76 18.53
CA GLU A 152 -12.06 12.12 19.28
C GLU A 152 -13.37 12.92 19.13
N ASP A 153 -13.28 14.24 18.98
CA ASP A 153 -14.44 15.12 18.82
C ASP A 153 -15.14 14.91 17.45
N LEU A 154 -14.45 14.27 16.50
CA LEU A 154 -14.98 13.93 15.17
C LEU A 154 -15.54 12.51 15.08
N ALA A 155 -15.45 11.71 16.14
CA ALA A 155 -15.88 10.30 16.12
C ALA A 155 -17.36 10.13 15.74
N GLU A 156 -18.19 11.12 16.08
CA GLU A 156 -19.64 11.10 15.83
C GLU A 156 -20.03 11.41 14.37
N LEU A 157 -19.09 11.92 13.56
CA LEU A 157 -19.30 12.29 12.15
C LEU A 157 -18.88 11.20 11.15
N ASN A 158 -18.56 10.00 11.64
CA ASN A 158 -18.01 8.95 10.78
C ASN A 158 -19.10 8.33 9.87
N VAL A 159 -18.81 8.26 8.58
CA VAL A 159 -19.72 7.79 7.53
C VAL A 159 -19.26 6.40 7.07
N GLY A 160 -19.44 5.37 7.89
CA GLY A 160 -19.05 4.02 7.52
C GLY A 160 -19.39 2.96 8.57
N LEU A 161 -20.32 2.08 8.20
CA LEU A 161 -20.68 0.75 8.72
C LEU A 161 -20.26 0.40 10.16
N LEU A 162 -21.29 0.21 10.99
CA LEU A 162 -21.26 -0.29 12.37
C LEU A 162 -20.54 0.63 13.36
N ARG A 163 -21.30 1.08 14.37
CA ARG A 163 -20.77 1.75 15.57
C ARG A 163 -19.77 0.80 16.24
N GLY A 164 -18.47 0.92 15.98
CA GLY A 164 -17.50 0.09 16.69
C GLY A 164 -16.05 0.13 16.22
N GLU A 165 -15.76 0.32 14.93
CA GLU A 165 -14.39 0.12 14.44
C GLU A 165 -13.67 1.43 14.12
N ARG A 166 -12.59 1.68 14.88
CA ARG A 166 -11.64 2.78 14.66
C ARG A 166 -10.82 2.50 13.41
N SER A 167 -11.42 2.70 12.23
CA SER A 167 -10.66 2.61 10.97
C SER A 167 -9.59 3.69 10.92
N ARG A 168 -8.33 3.28 10.81
CA ARG A 168 -7.16 4.18 10.66
C ARG A 168 -7.12 4.88 9.29
N VAL A 169 -8.04 4.54 8.37
CA VAL A 169 -8.19 5.16 7.04
C VAL A 169 -9.36 6.15 7.06
N ASN A 170 -9.39 7.01 8.07
CA ASN A 170 -10.44 8.02 8.18
C ASN A 170 -9.96 9.34 7.58
N THR A 171 -10.58 9.75 6.47
CA THR A 171 -10.32 11.04 5.80
C THR A 171 -10.46 12.21 6.78
N TRP A 172 -11.41 12.17 7.72
CA TRP A 172 -11.59 13.20 8.76
C TRP A 172 -10.33 13.39 9.60
N HIS A 173 -9.71 12.29 10.03
CA HIS A 173 -8.51 12.30 10.87
C HIS A 173 -7.32 12.90 10.12
N ASN A 174 -7.04 12.39 8.91
CA ASN A 174 -5.86 12.79 8.14
C ASN A 174 -5.92 14.26 7.70
N VAL A 175 -7.11 14.74 7.33
CA VAL A 175 -7.32 16.14 6.94
C VAL A 175 -7.19 17.07 8.14
N LEU A 176 -7.80 16.75 9.30
CA LEU A 176 -7.66 17.54 10.53
C LEU A 176 -6.19 17.66 10.97
N VAL A 177 -5.47 16.54 11.01
CA VAL A 177 -4.04 16.52 11.37
C VAL A 177 -3.22 17.39 10.41
N SER A 178 -3.56 17.37 9.11
CA SER A 178 -2.89 18.20 8.11
C SER A 178 -3.21 19.69 8.28
N MET A 179 -4.45 20.05 8.63
CA MET A 179 -4.85 21.43 8.96
C MET A 179 -4.08 21.94 10.19
N GLN A 180 -3.99 21.14 11.24
CA GLN A 180 -3.23 21.47 12.45
C GLN A 180 -1.74 21.62 12.18
N LYS A 181 -1.16 20.74 11.36
CA LYS A 181 0.26 20.81 10.98
C LYS A 181 0.57 22.11 10.23
N LYS A 182 -0.26 22.49 9.25
CA LYS A 182 -0.10 23.76 8.53
C LYS A 182 -0.28 24.96 9.48
N THR A 183 -1.24 24.89 10.40
CA THR A 183 -1.48 25.93 11.41
C THR A 183 -0.29 26.12 12.34
N ARG A 184 0.32 25.02 12.85
CA ARG A 184 1.55 25.09 13.67
C ARG A 184 2.69 25.82 12.96
N ARG A 185 2.83 25.60 11.65
CA ARG A 185 3.86 26.28 10.84
C ARG A 185 3.67 27.79 10.87
N PHE A 186 2.43 28.27 10.65
CA PHE A 186 2.15 29.70 10.69
C PHE A 186 2.28 30.31 12.09
N VAL A 187 1.93 29.58 13.14
CA VAL A 187 2.16 30.03 14.53
C VAL A 187 3.66 30.13 14.83
N ALA A 188 4.47 29.17 14.38
CA ALA A 188 5.91 29.22 14.56
C ALA A 188 6.54 30.43 13.81
N GLU A 189 6.11 30.66 12.56
CA GLU A 189 6.52 31.83 11.77
C GLU A 189 6.11 33.15 12.44
N ARG A 190 4.89 33.26 12.98
CA ARG A 190 4.40 34.43 13.75
C ARG A 190 5.25 34.72 14.97
N ASP A 191 5.62 33.67 15.72
CA ASP A 191 6.34 33.80 16.99
C ASP A 191 7.86 34.00 16.79
N GLY A 192 8.34 34.17 15.55
CA GLY A 192 9.76 34.34 15.23
C GLY A 192 10.61 33.11 15.58
N LYS A 193 9.97 31.98 15.89
CA LYS A 193 10.65 30.70 16.06
C LYS A 193 10.92 30.21 14.65
N ALA A 194 12.19 30.01 14.30
CA ALA A 194 12.55 29.32 13.06
C ALA A 194 11.61 28.12 12.92
N PRO A 195 10.97 27.89 11.75
CA PRO A 195 10.04 26.80 11.59
C PRO A 195 10.75 25.59 12.15
N SER A 196 10.21 25.05 13.24
CA SER A 196 10.64 23.77 13.74
C SER A 196 10.36 22.88 12.55
N PHE A 197 11.40 22.61 11.76
CA PHE A 197 11.48 21.39 11.00
C PHE A 197 11.28 20.36 12.10
N GLU A 198 10.02 19.95 12.31
CA GLU A 198 9.72 18.72 13.01
C GLU A 198 10.58 17.74 12.23
N ARG A 199 11.72 17.36 12.83
CA ARG A 199 12.63 16.40 12.23
C ARG A 199 11.73 15.30 11.73
N PHE A 200 11.87 14.96 10.45
CA PHE A 200 11.12 13.88 9.82
C PHE A 200 10.90 12.77 10.87
N PRO A 201 9.66 12.39 11.22
CA PRO A 201 9.44 11.49 12.34
C PRO A 201 10.34 10.27 12.18
N SER A 202 11.28 10.11 13.11
CA SER A 202 12.40 9.20 12.92
C SER A 202 12.67 8.40 14.18
N LEU A 203 12.96 7.13 13.97
CA LEU A 203 13.59 6.26 14.94
C LEU A 203 15.10 6.49 14.83
N VAL A 204 15.69 7.10 15.84
CA VAL A 204 17.12 7.37 15.94
C VAL A 204 17.78 6.21 16.67
N LEU A 205 18.62 5.47 15.95
CA LEU A 205 19.46 4.43 16.51
C LEU A 205 20.72 5.08 17.08
N THR A 206 20.92 4.99 18.39
CA THR A 206 22.14 5.41 19.09
C THR A 206 22.88 4.18 19.63
N ALA A 207 24.12 4.34 20.09
CA ALA A 207 24.86 3.27 20.75
C ALA A 207 24.15 2.78 22.04
N ASP A 208 23.36 3.66 22.66
CA ASP A 208 22.68 3.42 23.93
C ASP A 208 21.22 2.96 23.77
N GLY A 209 20.66 2.97 22.55
CA GLY A 209 19.31 2.48 22.29
C GLY A 209 18.61 3.06 21.07
N ILE A 210 17.28 2.97 21.07
CA ILE A 210 16.40 3.51 20.02
C ILE A 210 15.57 4.65 20.61
N GLU A 211 15.74 5.86 20.08
CA GLU A 211 14.92 7.03 20.43
C GLU A 211 13.91 7.32 19.32
N ALA A 212 12.64 7.44 19.66
CA ALA A 212 11.64 7.96 18.73
C ALA A 212 11.55 9.49 18.82
N LYS A 213 11.51 10.16 17.66
CA LYS A 213 11.31 11.61 17.58
C LYS A 213 10.12 11.92 16.72
N GLY A 214 9.11 12.55 17.32
CA GLY A 214 7.87 12.93 16.66
C GLY A 214 6.77 11.89 16.85
N SER A 215 5.52 12.35 16.91
CA SER A 215 4.34 11.56 17.30
C SER A 215 4.17 10.25 16.52
N PHE A 216 4.50 10.25 15.22
CA PHE A 216 4.44 9.06 14.39
C PHE A 216 5.51 8.01 14.77
N ALA A 217 6.77 8.44 14.96
CA ALA A 217 7.84 7.55 15.37
C ALA A 217 7.63 7.05 16.80
N GLU A 218 7.07 7.88 17.68
CA GLU A 218 6.74 7.50 19.07
C GLU A 218 5.64 6.45 19.10
N ALA A 219 4.60 6.60 18.27
CA ALA A 219 3.58 5.58 18.10
C ALA A 219 4.16 4.26 17.55
N GLN A 220 5.10 4.35 16.59
CA GLN A 220 5.80 3.16 16.07
C GLN A 220 6.72 2.51 17.11
N ALA A 221 7.41 3.28 17.93
CA ALA A 221 8.32 2.77 18.96
C ALA A 221 7.61 1.99 20.06
N LYS A 222 6.34 2.31 20.36
CA LYS A 222 5.51 1.47 21.26
C LYS A 222 5.42 0.03 20.79
N TYR A 223 5.56 -0.24 19.49
CA TYR A 223 5.53 -1.60 18.95
C TYR A 223 6.90 -2.28 18.93
N LEU A 224 7.99 -1.51 19.02
CA LEU A 224 9.34 -2.09 19.20
C LEU A 224 9.49 -2.74 20.59
N PHE A 225 8.71 -2.28 21.56
CA PHE A 225 8.69 -2.78 22.93
C PHE A 225 7.27 -3.19 23.33
N PRO A 226 6.80 -4.37 22.87
CA PRO A 226 5.45 -4.83 23.17
C PRO A 226 5.28 -5.10 24.68
N GLU A 227 4.05 -4.96 25.16
CA GLU A 227 3.64 -5.32 26.52
C GLU A 227 4.00 -6.78 26.84
N GLU A 228 4.78 -6.99 27.90
CA GLU A 228 5.31 -8.31 28.25
C GLU A 228 4.20 -9.33 28.56
N SER A 229 3.11 -8.87 29.18
CA SER A 229 1.94 -9.70 29.49
C SER A 229 1.32 -10.34 28.24
N ARG A 230 1.20 -9.59 27.13
CA ARG A 230 0.66 -10.08 25.86
C ARG A 230 1.60 -11.05 25.16
N VAL A 231 2.91 -10.81 25.27
CA VAL A 231 3.93 -11.73 24.75
C VAL A 231 3.88 -13.06 25.51
N GLN A 232 3.79 -13.01 26.84
CA GLN A 232 3.70 -14.20 27.68
C GLN A 232 2.41 -14.99 27.43
N GLU A 233 1.27 -14.30 27.30
CA GLU A 233 -0.02 -14.90 26.95
C GLU A 233 0.10 -15.69 25.64
N LEU A 234 0.56 -15.05 24.56
CA LEU A 234 0.73 -15.70 23.27
C LEU A 234 1.67 -16.91 23.37
N VAL A 235 2.85 -16.74 23.97
CA VAL A 235 3.85 -17.80 24.13
C VAL A 235 3.29 -18.99 24.90
N SER A 236 2.49 -18.75 25.93
CA SER A 236 1.87 -19.80 26.74
C SER A 236 0.99 -20.70 25.86
N VAL A 237 0.08 -20.09 25.11
CA VAL A 237 -0.86 -20.81 24.24
C VAL A 237 -0.12 -21.54 23.11
N LEU A 238 0.86 -20.89 22.48
CA LEU A 238 1.65 -21.49 21.40
C LEU A 238 2.42 -22.73 21.88
N LYS A 239 3.00 -22.68 23.08
CA LYS A 239 3.73 -23.81 23.68
C LYS A 239 2.82 -24.96 24.07
N GLU A 240 1.75 -24.66 24.81
CA GLU A 240 0.80 -25.65 25.30
C GLU A 240 0.21 -26.46 24.15
N LYS A 241 -0.17 -25.77 23.08
CA LYS A 241 -0.87 -26.36 21.92
C LYS A 241 0.06 -26.73 20.76
N LYS A 242 1.38 -26.53 20.93
CA LYS A 242 2.41 -26.81 19.91
C LYS A 242 2.10 -26.16 18.56
N ILE A 243 1.82 -24.86 18.58
CA ILE A 243 1.44 -24.07 17.40
C ILE A 243 2.68 -23.35 16.84
N GLY A 244 2.98 -23.57 15.56
CA GLY A 244 3.95 -22.79 14.81
C GLY A 244 3.30 -21.55 14.18
N VAL A 245 4.03 -20.44 14.10
CA VAL A 245 3.53 -19.19 13.52
C VAL A 245 4.36 -18.82 12.29
N SER A 246 3.73 -18.76 11.12
CA SER A 246 4.35 -18.31 9.87
C SER A 246 3.70 -17.00 9.44
N ALA A 247 4.43 -15.89 9.49
CA ALA A 247 3.91 -14.55 9.29
C ALA A 247 4.63 -13.82 8.15
N HIS A 248 3.89 -13.01 7.40
CA HIS A 248 4.49 -12.13 6.39
C HIS A 248 5.10 -10.85 7.01
N PHE A 249 6.07 -10.21 6.34
CA PHE A 249 6.63 -8.92 6.78
C PHE A 249 5.66 -7.74 6.75
N TYR A 250 4.53 -7.84 6.04
CA TYR A 250 3.60 -6.73 5.81
C TYR A 250 2.48 -6.64 6.84
N MET A 251 2.64 -7.39 7.92
CA MET A 251 1.76 -7.44 9.07
C MET A 251 1.70 -6.11 9.80
N ASP A 252 0.69 -5.94 10.65
CA ASP A 252 0.65 -4.76 11.52
C ASP A 252 1.89 -4.70 12.43
N PRO A 253 2.52 -3.51 12.60
CA PRO A 253 3.71 -3.37 13.45
C PRO A 253 3.50 -3.89 14.88
N GLU A 254 2.29 -3.79 15.42
CA GLU A 254 1.94 -4.33 16.74
C GLU A 254 2.15 -5.86 16.78
N VAL A 255 1.63 -6.56 15.77
CA VAL A 255 1.75 -8.01 15.66
C VAL A 255 3.20 -8.40 15.42
N GLN A 256 3.90 -7.66 14.55
CA GLN A 256 5.31 -7.89 14.28
C GLN A 256 6.15 -7.77 15.56
N GLY A 257 5.95 -6.72 16.35
CA GLY A 257 6.63 -6.51 17.62
C GLY A 257 6.41 -7.66 18.60
N VAL A 258 5.15 -8.04 18.81
CA VAL A 258 4.78 -9.16 19.71
C VAL A 258 5.40 -10.48 19.24
N LEU A 259 5.33 -10.80 17.94
CA LEU A 259 5.89 -12.03 17.38
C LEU A 259 7.42 -12.08 17.51
N THR A 260 8.11 -10.96 17.24
CA THR A 260 9.56 -10.86 17.41
C THR A 260 9.97 -11.04 18.86
N ALA A 261 9.23 -10.47 19.82
CA ALA A 261 9.49 -10.68 21.24
C ALA A 261 9.20 -12.14 21.65
N ALA A 262 8.09 -12.72 21.19
CA ALA A 262 7.69 -14.10 21.46
C ALA A 262 8.70 -15.12 20.92
N GLN A 263 9.37 -14.83 19.80
CA GLN A 263 10.36 -15.70 19.17
C GLN A 263 11.52 -16.07 20.12
N LYS A 264 11.86 -15.19 21.08
CA LYS A 264 12.88 -15.46 22.11
C LYS A 264 12.49 -16.61 23.04
N HIS A 265 11.19 -16.84 23.23
CA HIS A 265 10.66 -17.82 24.15
C HIS A 265 10.06 -19.04 23.44
N TRP A 266 9.65 -18.90 22.18
CA TRP A 266 9.13 -19.96 21.34
C TRP A 266 9.78 -19.90 19.94
N PRO A 267 10.68 -20.84 19.61
CA PRO A 267 11.50 -20.76 18.40
C PRO A 267 10.72 -21.05 17.11
N HIS A 268 9.49 -21.54 17.20
CA HIS A 268 8.64 -21.90 16.05
C HIS A 268 7.80 -20.72 15.57
N ILE A 269 8.39 -19.53 15.54
CA ILE A 269 7.81 -18.31 14.97
C ILE A 269 8.74 -17.85 13.84
N SER A 270 8.20 -17.63 12.65
CA SER A 270 8.94 -17.12 11.50
C SER A 270 8.21 -15.92 10.91
N ILE A 271 8.92 -14.80 10.78
CA ILE A 271 8.46 -13.62 10.05
C ILE A 271 9.32 -13.54 8.79
N SER A 272 8.71 -13.75 7.63
CA SER A 272 9.45 -13.91 6.39
C SER A 272 8.64 -13.46 5.15
N ASP A 273 9.27 -13.49 3.98
CA ASP A 273 8.56 -13.35 2.71
C ASP A 273 7.79 -14.65 2.43
N SER A 274 6.74 -14.53 1.62
CA SER A 274 5.89 -15.61 1.07
C SER A 274 6.65 -16.88 0.67
N LEU A 275 7.85 -16.73 0.09
CA LEU A 275 8.73 -17.84 -0.31
C LEU A 275 9.16 -18.75 0.84
N ILE A 276 9.57 -18.13 1.94
CA ILE A 276 10.23 -18.78 3.08
C ILE A 276 9.18 -19.30 4.06
N MET A 277 7.97 -18.70 4.05
CA MET A 277 6.88 -19.05 4.96
C MET A 277 6.53 -20.55 4.93
N ALA A 278 6.52 -21.17 3.75
CA ALA A 278 6.23 -22.58 3.59
C ALA A 278 7.35 -23.49 4.12
N ASP A 279 8.62 -23.14 3.87
CA ASP A 279 9.76 -23.93 4.36
C ASP A 279 9.91 -23.81 5.88
N ALA A 280 9.66 -22.63 6.42
CA ALA A 280 9.59 -22.41 7.86
C ALA A 280 8.50 -23.28 8.49
N ALA A 281 7.31 -23.36 7.88
CA ALA A 281 6.23 -24.22 8.35
C ALA A 281 6.61 -25.71 8.33
N VAL A 282 7.29 -26.19 7.28
CA VAL A 282 7.80 -27.57 7.23
C VAL A 282 8.81 -27.83 8.35
N ASN A 283 9.71 -26.89 8.63
CA ASN A 283 10.67 -27.02 9.74
C ASN A 283 9.97 -27.03 11.11
N MET A 284 8.92 -26.23 11.30
CA MET A 284 8.10 -26.23 12.51
C MET A 284 7.37 -27.57 12.69
N ALA A 285 6.81 -28.13 11.61
CA ALA A 285 6.17 -29.44 11.61
C ALA A 285 7.16 -30.55 11.96
N LYS A 286 8.37 -30.54 11.36
CA LYS A 286 9.46 -31.47 11.72
C LYS A 286 9.87 -31.38 13.19
N ALA A 287 9.80 -30.18 13.77
CA ALA A 287 10.08 -29.95 15.18
C ALA A 287 8.93 -30.35 16.13
N GLY A 288 7.82 -30.86 15.60
CA GLY A 288 6.70 -31.38 16.39
C GLY A 288 5.55 -30.40 16.62
N CYS A 289 5.47 -29.30 15.86
CA CYS A 289 4.27 -28.46 15.85
C CYS A 289 3.09 -29.22 15.24
N GLN A 290 1.94 -29.20 15.92
CA GLN A 290 0.71 -29.88 15.46
C GLN A 290 -0.16 -28.97 14.60
N PHE A 291 -0.02 -27.66 14.77
CA PHE A 291 -0.77 -26.65 14.03
C PHE A 291 0.17 -25.55 13.54
N ILE A 292 -0.15 -24.96 12.40
CA ILE A 292 0.53 -23.80 11.82
C ILE A 292 -0.50 -22.71 11.61
N THR A 293 -0.30 -21.58 12.28
CA THR A 293 -1.07 -20.35 12.04
C THR A 293 -0.32 -19.50 11.02
N VAL A 294 -1.00 -19.10 9.95
CA VAL A 294 -0.44 -18.29 8.87
C VAL A 294 -1.01 -16.88 8.95
N LEU A 295 -0.15 -15.90 9.16
CA LEU A 295 -0.52 -14.48 9.12
C LEU A 295 -0.12 -13.89 7.77
N GLY A 296 -1.09 -13.83 6.88
CA GLY A 296 -0.93 -13.46 5.48
C GLY A 296 -2.28 -13.40 4.78
N VAL A 297 -2.25 -13.57 3.46
CA VAL A 297 -3.46 -13.68 2.63
C VAL A 297 -3.72 -15.15 2.26
N ASP A 298 -4.87 -15.45 1.67
CA ASP A 298 -5.33 -16.84 1.48
C ASP A 298 -4.33 -17.68 0.68
N PHE A 299 -3.82 -17.16 -0.45
CA PHE A 299 -2.84 -17.89 -1.27
C PHE A 299 -1.54 -18.24 -0.53
N MET A 300 -1.15 -17.47 0.50
CA MET A 300 0.03 -17.78 1.31
C MET A 300 -0.24 -18.96 2.22
N SER A 301 -1.44 -19.01 2.82
CA SER A 301 -1.89 -20.11 3.68
C SER A 301 -2.07 -21.40 2.89
N GLU A 302 -2.65 -21.29 1.71
CA GLU A 302 -2.79 -22.34 0.71
C GLU A 302 -1.44 -22.91 0.26
N ASN A 303 -0.46 -22.04 -0.06
CA ASN A 303 0.88 -22.48 -0.40
C ASN A 303 1.57 -23.21 0.76
N VAL A 304 1.44 -22.71 1.99
CA VAL A 304 1.94 -23.40 3.20
C VAL A 304 1.32 -24.79 3.34
N ARG A 305 0.00 -24.90 3.14
CA ARG A 305 -0.73 -26.18 3.17
C ARG A 305 -0.22 -27.15 2.11
N ALA A 306 -0.12 -26.72 0.86
CA ALA A 306 0.31 -27.57 -0.26
C ALA A 306 1.74 -28.10 -0.06
N ILE A 307 2.68 -27.24 0.36
CA ILE A 307 4.07 -27.65 0.63
C ILE A 307 4.17 -28.59 1.83
N LEU A 308 3.37 -28.39 2.88
CA LEU A 308 3.30 -29.33 4.01
C LEU A 308 2.77 -30.70 3.58
N ASP A 309 1.75 -30.75 2.72
CA ASP A 309 1.22 -32.00 2.17
C ASP A 309 2.29 -32.74 1.36
N GLN A 310 2.99 -32.03 0.48
CA GLN A 310 4.09 -32.60 -0.31
C GLN A 310 5.26 -33.10 0.55
N ALA A 311 5.51 -32.44 1.68
CA ALA A 311 6.54 -32.85 2.65
C ALA A 311 6.09 -34.00 3.58
N GLY A 312 4.87 -34.55 3.41
CA GLY A 312 4.34 -35.66 4.20
C GLY A 312 3.72 -35.25 5.54
N PHE A 313 3.48 -33.96 5.77
CA PHE A 313 2.88 -33.41 7.00
C PHE A 313 1.39 -33.09 6.81
N GLY A 314 0.64 -34.01 6.21
CA GLY A 314 -0.80 -33.85 5.95
C GLY A 314 -1.64 -33.64 7.21
N GLU A 315 -1.26 -34.28 8.33
CA GLU A 315 -2.01 -34.23 9.59
C GLU A 315 -1.88 -32.89 10.34
N VAL A 316 -0.84 -32.10 10.06
CA VAL A 316 -0.63 -30.80 10.71
C VAL A 316 -1.73 -29.83 10.27
N GLY A 317 -2.46 -29.21 11.19
CA GLY A 317 -3.51 -28.24 10.79
C GLY A 317 -2.91 -26.91 10.34
N VAL A 318 -3.45 -26.29 9.28
CA VAL A 318 -3.02 -24.95 8.82
C VAL A 318 -4.22 -24.00 8.91
N TYR A 319 -4.04 -22.85 9.55
CA TYR A 319 -5.12 -21.91 9.83
C TYR A 319 -4.73 -20.47 9.46
N ARG A 320 -5.64 -19.76 8.81
CA ARG A 320 -5.56 -18.31 8.52
C ARG A 320 -6.18 -17.50 9.66
N MET A 321 -6.09 -16.17 9.60
CA MET A 321 -6.52 -15.26 10.68
C MET A 321 -7.90 -14.63 10.45
N SER A 322 -8.66 -15.12 9.48
CA SER A 322 -9.99 -14.62 9.11
C SER A 322 -10.89 -15.79 8.70
N ASP A 323 -12.18 -15.67 8.98
CA ASP A 323 -13.26 -16.50 8.42
C ASP A 323 -13.66 -15.99 7.02
N GLU A 324 -13.59 -14.69 6.77
CA GLU A 324 -13.74 -14.12 5.44
C GLU A 324 -12.52 -14.37 4.54
N THR A 325 -12.72 -14.47 3.22
CA THR A 325 -11.65 -14.58 2.21
C THR A 325 -10.72 -13.37 2.30
N ILE A 326 -9.43 -13.64 2.55
CA ILE A 326 -8.37 -12.63 2.52
C ILE A 326 -7.79 -12.60 1.10
N GLY A 327 -8.48 -11.86 0.22
CA GLY A 327 -8.16 -11.77 -1.20
C GLY A 327 -6.85 -11.04 -1.52
N CYS A 328 -6.51 -11.02 -2.81
CA CYS A 328 -5.43 -10.22 -3.35
C CYS A 328 -5.84 -9.69 -4.72
N SER A 329 -5.90 -8.36 -4.87
CA SER A 329 -6.34 -7.74 -6.14
C SER A 329 -5.48 -8.14 -7.34
N LEU A 330 -4.22 -8.50 -7.11
CA LEU A 330 -3.34 -9.02 -8.15
C LEU A 330 -3.68 -10.47 -8.55
N ALA A 331 -4.06 -11.29 -7.58
CA ALA A 331 -4.57 -12.64 -7.83
C ALA A 331 -5.90 -12.57 -8.60
N ASP A 332 -6.79 -11.65 -8.23
CA ASP A 332 -8.09 -11.46 -8.89
C ASP A 332 -7.91 -11.04 -10.36
N ALA A 333 -6.95 -10.15 -10.65
CA ALA A 333 -6.60 -9.76 -12.00
C ALA A 333 -6.09 -10.95 -12.85
N ALA A 334 -5.41 -11.90 -12.23
CA ALA A 334 -4.90 -13.11 -12.86
C ALA A 334 -6.01 -14.14 -13.17
N SER A 335 -7.13 -14.08 -12.44
CA SER A 335 -8.30 -14.93 -12.65
C SER A 335 -9.27 -14.38 -13.70
N ALA A 336 -9.00 -13.19 -14.25
CA ALA A 336 -9.86 -12.57 -15.26
C ALA A 336 -9.76 -13.27 -16.63
N PRO A 337 -10.85 -13.34 -17.43
CA PRO A 337 -10.83 -13.92 -18.78
C PRO A 337 -9.78 -13.31 -19.72
N ALA A 338 -9.46 -12.02 -19.52
CA ALA A 338 -8.41 -11.34 -20.27
C ALA A 338 -7.03 -11.96 -20.07
N TYR A 339 -6.73 -12.42 -18.85
CA TYR A 339 -5.46 -13.08 -18.53
C TYR A 339 -5.36 -14.45 -19.20
N LEU A 340 -6.47 -15.21 -19.20
CA LEU A 340 -6.53 -16.49 -19.91
C LEU A 340 -6.28 -16.35 -21.42
N ASN A 341 -6.83 -15.31 -22.05
CA ASN A 341 -6.56 -15.03 -23.47
C ASN A 341 -5.10 -14.66 -23.73
N TYR A 342 -4.48 -13.92 -22.80
CA TYR A 342 -3.05 -13.63 -22.84
C TYR A 342 -2.20 -14.90 -22.77
N LEU A 343 -2.52 -15.84 -21.87
CA LEU A 343 -1.85 -17.14 -21.78
C LEU A 343 -2.06 -18.01 -23.03
N LYS A 344 -3.25 -17.97 -23.65
CA LYS A 344 -3.51 -18.65 -24.92
C LYS A 344 -2.67 -18.08 -26.07
N ALA A 345 -2.44 -16.77 -26.10
CA ALA A 345 -1.54 -16.17 -27.09
C ALA A 345 -0.08 -16.65 -26.88
N ALA A 346 0.33 -16.76 -25.61
CA ALA A 346 1.64 -17.28 -25.24
C ALA A 346 1.83 -18.75 -25.68
N SER A 347 0.83 -19.61 -25.52
CA SER A 347 0.90 -21.02 -25.94
C SER A 347 1.01 -21.21 -27.45
N LEU A 348 0.62 -20.20 -28.24
CA LEU A 348 0.71 -20.24 -29.71
C LEU A 348 2.08 -19.81 -30.25
N SER A 349 3.00 -19.34 -29.39
CA SER A 349 4.29 -18.74 -29.79
C SER A 349 5.53 -19.50 -29.26
N PRO A 350 5.63 -20.84 -29.39
CA PRO A 350 6.75 -21.59 -28.83
C PRO A 350 8.11 -21.18 -29.49
N PRO A 351 9.24 -21.28 -28.76
CA PRO A 351 9.35 -21.66 -27.35
C PRO A 351 8.89 -20.50 -26.45
N SER A 352 7.92 -20.76 -25.57
CA SER A 352 7.33 -19.77 -24.66
C SER A 352 7.54 -20.18 -23.21
N LEU A 353 7.93 -19.22 -22.38
CA LEU A 353 7.92 -19.35 -20.92
C LEU A 353 7.05 -18.26 -20.34
N HIS A 354 6.07 -18.66 -19.54
CA HIS A 354 5.28 -17.75 -18.76
C HIS A 354 5.94 -17.52 -17.39
N VAL A 355 6.07 -16.25 -17.01
CA VAL A 355 6.64 -15.81 -15.74
C VAL A 355 5.50 -15.20 -14.93
N VAL A 356 5.09 -15.90 -13.88
CA VAL A 356 3.99 -15.49 -13.01
C VAL A 356 4.51 -14.88 -11.72
N TYR A 357 3.94 -13.75 -11.30
CA TYR A 357 4.31 -13.17 -10.00
C TYR A 357 3.84 -14.06 -8.85
N ILE A 358 4.64 -14.15 -7.77
CA ILE A 358 4.36 -15.03 -6.64
C ILE A 358 3.02 -14.75 -5.95
N ASN A 359 2.62 -13.48 -5.89
CA ASN A 359 1.38 -13.03 -5.27
C ASN A 359 0.17 -13.25 -6.20
N THR A 360 -0.03 -14.50 -6.60
CA THR A 360 -1.14 -15.01 -7.40
C THR A 360 -1.66 -16.31 -6.75
N SER A 361 -2.90 -16.71 -7.01
CA SER A 361 -3.44 -17.95 -6.42
C SER A 361 -2.72 -19.19 -6.97
N LEU A 362 -2.80 -20.31 -6.24
CA LEU A 362 -2.26 -21.58 -6.70
C LEU A 362 -3.03 -22.10 -7.93
N GLU A 363 -4.33 -21.83 -7.98
CA GLU A 363 -5.20 -22.11 -9.14
C GLU A 363 -4.70 -21.40 -10.41
N THR A 364 -4.42 -20.09 -10.34
CA THR A 364 -3.86 -19.35 -11.47
C THR A 364 -2.55 -19.97 -11.94
N LYS A 365 -1.67 -20.35 -11.01
CA LYS A 365 -0.38 -20.99 -11.33
C LYS A 365 -0.60 -22.33 -12.03
N ALA A 366 -1.52 -23.15 -11.54
CA ALA A 366 -1.84 -24.46 -12.10
C ALA A 366 -2.39 -24.32 -13.53
N PHE A 367 -3.41 -23.48 -13.74
CA PHE A 367 -3.98 -23.27 -15.07
C PHE A 367 -2.98 -22.66 -16.05
N ALA A 368 -2.16 -21.71 -15.60
CA ALA A 368 -1.13 -21.14 -16.44
C ALA A 368 -0.09 -22.20 -16.83
N HIS A 369 0.33 -23.04 -15.89
CA HIS A 369 1.33 -24.07 -16.14
C HIS A 369 0.87 -25.14 -17.13
N GLU A 370 -0.41 -25.49 -17.11
CA GLU A 370 -0.98 -26.43 -18.09
C GLU A 370 -1.02 -25.88 -19.52
N LEU A 371 -1.22 -24.58 -19.68
CA LEU A 371 -1.27 -23.92 -20.98
C LEU A 371 0.12 -23.60 -21.53
N VAL A 372 1.00 -23.10 -20.65
CA VAL A 372 2.35 -22.66 -20.99
C VAL A 372 3.28 -23.05 -19.86
N PRO A 373 4.46 -23.62 -20.15
CA PRO A 373 5.49 -23.83 -19.14
C PRO A 373 5.70 -22.55 -18.32
N THR A 374 5.60 -22.67 -17.00
CA THR A 374 5.45 -21.52 -16.11
C THR A 374 6.48 -21.58 -14.99
N ILE A 375 7.07 -20.44 -14.68
CA ILE A 375 7.94 -20.23 -13.52
C ILE A 375 7.39 -19.08 -12.68
N THR A 376 7.42 -19.24 -11.36
CA THR A 376 7.08 -18.14 -10.46
C THR A 376 8.24 -17.15 -10.33
N CYS A 377 7.98 -15.88 -10.07
CA CYS A 377 8.99 -14.89 -9.77
C CYS A 377 8.61 -14.05 -8.54
N THR A 378 9.63 -13.49 -7.90
CA THR A 378 9.49 -12.39 -6.93
C THR A 378 9.98 -11.10 -7.56
N SER A 379 9.77 -9.97 -6.88
CA SER A 379 10.25 -8.65 -7.33
C SER A 379 11.78 -8.58 -7.52
N SER A 380 12.53 -9.54 -6.98
CA SER A 380 14.00 -9.58 -7.02
C SER A 380 14.56 -10.57 -8.04
N ASN A 381 13.74 -11.44 -8.65
CA ASN A 381 14.23 -12.61 -9.36
C ASN A 381 13.53 -12.80 -10.69
N VAL A 382 14.14 -12.35 -11.77
CA VAL A 382 13.58 -12.56 -13.11
C VAL A 382 14.58 -13.28 -14.01
N ALA A 383 14.25 -14.52 -14.36
CA ALA A 383 15.10 -15.46 -15.07
C ALA A 383 14.99 -15.28 -16.59
N PHE A 384 15.56 -14.20 -17.13
CA PHE A 384 15.49 -13.90 -18.57
C PHE A 384 16.65 -14.45 -19.41
N ALA A 385 17.70 -14.95 -18.75
CA ALA A 385 19.04 -14.95 -19.34
C ALA A 385 19.56 -16.29 -19.88
N GLN A 386 18.79 -17.38 -19.81
CA GLN A 386 19.34 -18.73 -20.04
C GLN A 386 18.99 -19.36 -21.38
N MET A 387 17.94 -18.88 -22.04
CA MET A 387 17.48 -19.42 -23.32
C MET A 387 17.38 -18.30 -24.36
N PRO A 388 18.33 -18.21 -25.32
CA PRO A 388 18.42 -17.07 -26.23
C PRO A 388 17.24 -16.95 -27.20
N GLU A 389 16.49 -18.01 -27.49
CA GLU A 389 15.33 -18.01 -28.42
C GLU A 389 13.96 -17.90 -27.71
N LEU A 390 13.94 -17.74 -26.38
CA LEU A 390 12.73 -17.84 -25.57
C LEU A 390 11.79 -16.64 -25.68
N ASN A 391 10.51 -16.84 -25.99
CA ASN A 391 9.47 -15.83 -25.81
C ASN A 391 9.05 -15.79 -24.34
N VAL A 392 9.24 -14.66 -23.68
CA VAL A 392 8.96 -14.51 -22.25
C VAL A 392 7.66 -13.73 -22.05
N TRP A 393 6.72 -14.32 -21.31
CA TRP A 393 5.40 -13.77 -21.07
C TRP A 393 5.24 -13.46 -19.58
N TYR A 394 5.34 -12.19 -19.17
CA TYR A 394 5.27 -11.75 -17.78
C TYR A 394 3.86 -11.29 -17.38
N GLY A 395 3.34 -11.79 -16.25
CA GLY A 395 2.07 -11.32 -15.69
C GLY A 395 1.77 -11.86 -14.29
N PRO A 396 0.64 -11.47 -13.67
CA PRO A 396 -0.35 -10.49 -14.14
C PRO A 396 0.01 -9.04 -13.81
N ASP A 397 1.13 -8.77 -13.13
CA ASP A 397 1.51 -7.41 -12.71
C ASP A 397 1.97 -6.56 -13.91
N SER A 398 1.05 -5.75 -14.43
CA SER A 398 1.31 -4.89 -15.58
C SER A 398 2.33 -3.78 -15.27
N TYR A 399 2.40 -3.32 -14.01
CA TYR A 399 3.34 -2.29 -13.59
C TYR A 399 4.76 -2.84 -13.53
N MET A 400 4.96 -4.00 -12.90
CA MET A 400 6.25 -4.66 -12.88
C MET A 400 6.71 -5.06 -14.28
N GLY A 401 5.80 -5.58 -15.12
CA GLY A 401 6.08 -5.87 -16.53
C GLY A 401 6.57 -4.64 -17.29
N ALA A 402 5.89 -3.49 -17.13
CA ALA A 402 6.30 -2.22 -17.72
C ALA A 402 7.67 -1.74 -17.20
N ASN A 403 7.95 -1.90 -15.90
CA ASN A 403 9.23 -1.54 -15.31
C ASN A 403 10.38 -2.40 -15.85
N ILE A 404 10.17 -3.70 -16.05
CA ILE A 404 11.17 -4.60 -16.65
C ILE A 404 11.49 -4.15 -18.09
N VAL A 405 10.45 -3.85 -18.88
CA VAL A 405 10.64 -3.32 -20.24
C VAL A 405 11.41 -2.00 -20.20
N LYS A 406 11.06 -1.09 -19.28
CA LYS A 406 11.73 0.21 -19.15
C LYS A 406 13.20 0.06 -18.74
N LEU A 407 13.50 -0.86 -17.83
CA LEU A 407 14.86 -1.21 -17.42
C LEU A 407 15.68 -1.67 -18.62
N PHE A 408 15.17 -2.64 -19.39
CA PHE A 408 15.89 -3.13 -20.58
C PHE A 408 16.02 -2.06 -21.66
N GLN A 409 15.02 -1.21 -21.87
CA GLN A 409 15.13 -0.06 -22.76
C GLN A 409 16.26 0.90 -22.34
N GLN A 410 16.41 1.17 -21.03
CA GLN A 410 17.52 1.98 -20.54
C GLN A 410 18.88 1.31 -20.78
N MET A 411 18.96 -0.01 -20.59
CA MET A 411 20.19 -0.75 -20.90
C MET A 411 20.57 -0.68 -22.38
N THR A 412 19.62 -0.49 -23.31
CA THR A 412 19.96 -0.29 -24.74
C THR A 412 20.67 1.04 -25.03
N LEU A 413 20.70 1.97 -24.08
CA LEU A 413 21.43 3.24 -24.18
C LEU A 413 22.86 3.14 -23.59
N MET A 414 23.20 2.01 -22.97
CA MET A 414 24.51 1.75 -22.37
C MET A 414 25.45 1.09 -23.38
N THR A 415 26.75 1.18 -23.12
CA THR A 415 27.79 0.46 -23.88
C THR A 415 27.84 -1.01 -23.48
N ASP A 416 28.41 -1.87 -24.35
CA ASP A 416 28.58 -3.29 -24.05
C ASP A 416 29.44 -3.53 -22.78
N GLU A 417 30.41 -2.65 -22.51
CA GLU A 417 31.24 -2.72 -21.30
C GLU A 417 30.43 -2.42 -20.04
N GLU A 418 29.59 -1.38 -20.06
CA GLU A 418 28.69 -1.05 -18.96
C GLU A 418 27.63 -2.15 -18.73
N ILE A 419 27.10 -2.74 -19.81
CA ILE A 419 26.18 -3.87 -19.73
C ILE A 419 26.88 -5.09 -19.13
N ALA A 420 28.08 -5.42 -19.58
CA ALA A 420 28.85 -6.55 -19.06
C ALA A 420 29.21 -6.39 -17.57
N ASN A 421 29.44 -5.15 -17.11
CA ASN A 421 29.65 -4.85 -15.70
C ASN A 421 28.41 -5.14 -14.83
N ILE A 422 27.21 -4.97 -15.38
CA ILE A 422 25.94 -5.28 -14.68
C ILE A 422 25.59 -6.76 -14.84
N HIS A 423 25.68 -7.28 -16.06
CA HIS A 423 25.32 -8.64 -16.42
C HIS A 423 26.31 -9.22 -17.45
N PRO A 424 27.35 -9.95 -17.00
CA PRO A 424 28.48 -10.38 -17.84
C PRO A 424 28.13 -11.24 -19.06
N LYS A 425 26.96 -11.89 -19.04
CA LYS A 425 26.47 -12.75 -20.12
C LYS A 425 25.68 -11.99 -21.21
N HIS A 426 25.50 -10.68 -21.08
CA HIS A 426 24.68 -9.89 -22.00
C HIS A 426 25.47 -8.78 -22.70
N SER A 427 25.04 -8.51 -23.92
CA SER A 427 25.44 -7.37 -24.76
C SER A 427 24.20 -6.59 -25.19
N LEU A 428 24.41 -5.40 -25.74
CA LEU A 428 23.36 -4.55 -26.30
C LEU A 428 22.50 -5.30 -27.34
N ASN A 429 23.13 -6.11 -28.19
CA ASN A 429 22.40 -6.92 -29.18
C ASN A 429 21.52 -7.99 -28.51
N SER A 430 22.03 -8.63 -27.46
CA SER A 430 21.23 -9.63 -26.71
C SER A 430 20.04 -8.99 -26.00
N ILE A 431 20.19 -7.78 -25.45
CA ILE A 431 19.10 -7.05 -24.78
C ILE A 431 18.06 -6.58 -25.79
N LYS A 432 18.47 -6.10 -26.96
CA LYS A 432 17.54 -5.74 -28.05
C LYS A 432 16.74 -6.95 -28.53
N SER A 433 17.39 -8.10 -28.71
CA SER A 433 16.72 -9.35 -29.07
C SER A 433 15.73 -9.80 -27.97
N LEU A 434 16.11 -9.68 -26.70
CA LEU A 434 15.22 -10.00 -25.58
C LEU A 434 14.00 -9.06 -25.53
N LEU A 435 14.20 -7.76 -25.73
CA LEU A 435 13.11 -6.77 -25.75
C LEU A 435 12.04 -7.08 -26.80
N SER A 436 12.42 -7.58 -27.98
CA SER A 436 11.44 -7.98 -29.00
C SER A 436 10.61 -9.21 -28.65
N ARG A 437 11.09 -10.03 -27.70
CA ARG A 437 10.48 -11.30 -27.27
C ARG A 437 9.91 -11.24 -25.86
N LEU A 438 10.01 -10.09 -25.19
CA LEU A 438 9.44 -9.86 -23.87
C LEU A 438 8.03 -9.30 -24.04
N HIS A 439 7.05 -10.13 -23.71
CA HIS A 439 5.64 -9.79 -23.66
C HIS A 439 5.23 -9.65 -22.20
N TYR A 440 4.41 -8.66 -21.87
CA TYR A 440 3.84 -8.54 -20.53
C TYR A 440 2.35 -8.23 -20.60
N PHE A 441 1.61 -8.62 -19.57
CA PHE A 441 0.17 -8.40 -19.49
C PHE A 441 -0.15 -6.91 -19.29
N GLN A 442 -1.03 -6.35 -20.12
CA GLN A 442 -1.36 -4.90 -20.10
C GLN A 442 -2.75 -4.59 -19.50
N GLY A 443 -3.46 -5.59 -18.97
CA GLY A 443 -4.82 -5.41 -18.43
C GLY A 443 -5.87 -5.06 -19.49
N PRO A 444 -7.16 -5.02 -19.12
CA PRO A 444 -8.28 -4.77 -20.04
C PRO A 444 -8.44 -3.31 -20.50
N ASN A 445 -7.73 -2.34 -19.92
CA ASN A 445 -7.91 -0.90 -20.16
C ASN A 445 -6.73 -0.23 -20.88
N SER A 446 -6.10 -0.89 -21.84
CA SER A 446 -5.09 -0.24 -22.69
C SER A 446 -5.75 0.50 -23.85
N ILE A 447 -5.64 1.84 -23.86
CA ILE A 447 -6.04 2.67 -25.01
C ILE A 447 -4.87 2.76 -25.99
N ARG A 448 -5.06 2.32 -27.23
CA ARG A 448 -4.09 2.56 -28.31
C ARG A 448 -4.29 3.96 -28.89
N VAL A 449 -3.22 4.76 -28.93
CA VAL A 449 -3.19 6.06 -29.65
C VAL A 449 -2.08 6.00 -30.70
N GLY A 450 -2.46 5.71 -31.95
CA GLY A 450 -1.52 5.51 -33.06
C GLY A 450 -0.64 4.26 -32.90
N ASP A 451 0.61 4.31 -33.36
CA ASP A 451 1.60 3.22 -33.23
C ASP A 451 2.21 3.10 -31.82
N VAL A 452 1.79 3.97 -30.89
CA VAL A 452 2.25 3.98 -29.49
C VAL A 452 1.13 3.42 -28.61
N ALA A 453 1.36 2.22 -28.07
CA ALA A 453 0.59 1.74 -26.94
C ALA A 453 0.99 2.58 -25.71
N LEU A 454 0.27 3.66 -25.45
CA LEU A 454 0.36 4.34 -24.17
C LEU A 454 -0.39 3.46 -23.16
N PRO A 455 0.28 2.92 -22.13
CA PRO A 455 -0.44 2.37 -21.00
C PRO A 455 -1.17 3.56 -20.37
N VAL A 456 -2.46 3.73 -20.69
CA VAL A 456 -3.36 4.34 -19.72
C VAL A 456 -3.24 3.41 -18.53
N VAL A 457 -2.62 3.93 -17.47
CA VAL A 457 -2.58 3.29 -16.18
C VAL A 457 -3.89 3.69 -15.53
N PRO A 458 -5.00 2.93 -15.64
CA PRO A 458 -5.87 2.88 -14.49
C PRO A 458 -4.98 2.25 -13.43
N GLY A 459 -4.46 3.08 -12.54
CA GLY A 459 -4.11 2.54 -11.23
C GLY A 459 -5.36 1.80 -10.77
N VAL A 460 -5.16 0.68 -10.08
CA VAL A 460 -6.13 0.25 -9.07
C VAL A 460 -6.72 1.51 -8.43
N ALA A 461 -8.05 1.60 -8.38
CA ALA A 461 -8.70 2.73 -7.72
C ALA A 461 -8.00 2.98 -6.38
N GLY A 462 -7.73 4.25 -6.04
CA GLY A 462 -6.95 4.58 -4.85
C GLY A 462 -7.41 3.75 -3.65
N GLY A 463 -6.55 2.85 -3.15
CA GLY A 463 -6.87 1.91 -2.08
C GLY A 463 -6.89 0.42 -2.45
N GLU A 464 -6.93 0.03 -3.72
CA GLU A 464 -7.19 -1.38 -4.11
C GLU A 464 -5.99 -2.18 -4.65
N GLY A 465 -4.75 -1.70 -4.53
CA GLY A 465 -3.64 -2.56 -4.95
C GLY A 465 -2.23 -2.17 -4.54
N CYS A 466 -1.33 -3.12 -4.82
CA CYS A 466 0.03 -3.19 -4.30
C CYS A 466 1.00 -2.14 -4.88
N SER A 467 0.57 -1.23 -5.75
CA SER A 467 1.46 -0.23 -6.36
C SER A 467 0.71 1.03 -6.80
N ILE A 468 0.79 2.07 -5.95
CA ILE A 468 1.28 3.44 -6.27
C ILE A 468 1.45 4.28 -4.98
N HIS A 469 0.78 3.94 -3.86
CA HIS A 469 0.90 4.72 -2.61
C HIS A 469 0.97 3.91 -1.30
N GLY A 470 1.00 2.56 -1.34
CA GLY A 470 0.90 1.76 -0.11
C GLY A 470 1.58 0.39 -0.03
N GLY A 471 1.97 -0.23 -1.15
CA GLY A 471 2.51 -1.60 -1.13
C GLY A 471 1.56 -2.61 -0.46
N CYS A 472 2.02 -3.83 -0.26
CA CYS A 472 1.30 -4.78 0.60
C CYS A 472 1.23 -4.30 2.08
N ALA A 473 2.10 -3.36 2.49
CA ALA A 473 2.14 -2.79 3.85
C ALA A 473 0.89 -1.97 4.21
N SER A 474 0.22 -1.38 3.20
CA SER A 474 -1.04 -0.63 3.37
C SER A 474 -2.26 -1.41 2.87
N CYS A 475 -2.08 -2.69 2.52
CA CYS A 475 -3.16 -3.53 2.00
C CYS A 475 -4.21 -3.78 3.10
N PRO A 476 -5.50 -3.48 2.86
CA PRO A 476 -6.55 -3.72 3.86
C PRO A 476 -6.65 -5.20 4.25
N TYR A 477 -6.45 -6.11 3.29
CA TYR A 477 -6.42 -7.55 3.53
C TYR A 477 -5.30 -7.97 4.50
N MET A 478 -4.10 -7.39 4.37
CA MET A 478 -3.02 -7.67 5.33
C MET A 478 -3.36 -7.19 6.74
N LYS A 479 -4.20 -6.15 6.89
CA LYS A 479 -4.65 -5.62 8.18
C LYS A 479 -5.71 -6.47 8.87
N MET A 480 -6.33 -7.43 8.17
CA MET A 480 -7.21 -8.43 8.79
C MET A 480 -6.43 -9.36 9.74
N ASN A 481 -5.12 -9.48 9.54
CA ASN A 481 -4.24 -10.26 10.40
C ASN A 481 -3.88 -9.46 11.67
N SER A 482 -4.73 -9.56 12.68
CA SER A 482 -4.54 -8.89 13.98
C SER A 482 -4.03 -9.84 15.07
N LEU A 483 -3.48 -9.30 16.16
CA LEU A 483 -3.08 -10.12 17.31
C LEU A 483 -4.29 -10.81 17.95
N ASN A 484 -5.44 -10.12 17.99
CA ASN A 484 -6.68 -10.68 18.53
C ASN A 484 -7.16 -11.87 17.70
N SER A 485 -7.08 -11.78 16.37
CA SER A 485 -7.42 -12.87 15.47
C SER A 485 -6.49 -14.08 15.69
N LEU A 486 -5.19 -13.84 15.83
CA LEU A 486 -4.21 -14.89 16.15
C LEU A 486 -4.55 -15.59 17.47
N LEU A 487 -4.76 -14.83 18.54
CA LEU A 487 -5.12 -15.37 19.84
C LEU A 487 -6.45 -16.14 19.78
N LYS A 488 -7.47 -15.61 19.10
CA LYS A 488 -8.77 -16.30 18.88
C LYS A 488 -8.56 -17.67 18.25
N VAL A 489 -7.78 -17.76 17.18
CA VAL A 489 -7.49 -19.05 16.51
C VAL A 489 -6.71 -19.97 17.45
N CYS A 490 -5.63 -19.48 18.09
CA CYS A 490 -4.84 -20.29 19.01
C CYS A 490 -5.65 -20.83 20.20
N TYR A 491 -6.56 -20.05 20.77
CA TYR A 491 -7.42 -20.47 21.87
C TYR A 491 -8.42 -21.55 21.48
N ASN A 492 -8.87 -21.59 20.23
CA ASN A 492 -9.83 -22.57 19.74
C ASN A 492 -9.18 -23.81 19.11
N LEU A 493 -7.85 -23.93 19.10
CA LEU A 493 -7.15 -25.14 18.65
C LEU A 493 -6.93 -26.15 19.80
N PRO A 494 -7.06 -27.47 19.59
CA PRO A 494 -7.62 -28.12 18.42
C PRO A 494 -9.10 -27.77 18.24
N ASP A 495 -9.56 -27.67 17.00
CA ASP A 495 -10.92 -27.26 16.64
C ASP A 495 -11.93 -28.39 16.87
N VAL A 496 -12.23 -28.69 18.14
CA VAL A 496 -13.11 -29.80 18.52
C VAL A 496 -14.59 -29.51 18.23
N GLU A 497 -15.01 -28.25 18.36
CA GLU A 497 -16.40 -27.81 18.21
C GLU A 497 -16.70 -27.23 16.81
N ASN A 498 -15.73 -27.29 15.88
CA ASN A 498 -15.81 -26.68 14.56
C ASN A 498 -16.09 -25.16 14.63
N ALA A 499 -15.57 -24.49 15.65
CA ALA A 499 -15.73 -23.06 15.89
C ALA A 499 -14.83 -22.21 14.98
N ILE A 500 -13.74 -22.80 14.48
CA ILE A 500 -12.78 -22.14 13.58
C ILE A 500 -12.59 -22.91 12.27
N GLY A 501 -13.57 -23.72 11.87
CA GLY A 501 -13.50 -24.54 10.65
C GLY A 501 -13.24 -23.70 9.39
N GLU A 502 -13.86 -22.52 9.29
CA GLU A 502 -13.69 -21.58 8.18
C GLU A 502 -12.31 -20.90 8.15
N PHE A 503 -11.58 -20.90 9.28
CA PHE A 503 -10.21 -20.40 9.36
C PHE A 503 -9.21 -21.42 8.84
N LYS A 504 -9.61 -22.69 8.68
CA LYS A 504 -8.70 -23.73 8.19
C LYS A 504 -8.37 -23.47 6.72
N ALA A 505 -7.08 -23.44 6.39
CA ALA A 505 -6.65 -23.30 5.01
C ALA A 505 -7.18 -24.49 4.20
N GLU A 506 -7.83 -24.18 3.07
CA GLU A 506 -8.42 -25.20 2.23
C GLU A 506 -7.35 -26.14 1.66
N ARG A 507 -7.70 -27.42 1.55
CA ARG A 507 -6.95 -28.35 0.70
C ARG A 507 -7.56 -28.27 -0.69
N PHE A 508 -6.76 -27.96 -1.71
CA PHE A 508 -7.23 -27.98 -3.10
C PHE A 508 -7.61 -29.41 -3.51
N LYS A 509 -8.87 -29.77 -3.32
CA LYS A 509 -9.48 -30.97 -3.93
C LYS A 509 -9.92 -30.70 -5.37
N GLN A 510 -9.90 -29.44 -5.78
CA GLN A 510 -10.23 -29.01 -7.13
C GLN A 510 -9.18 -29.50 -8.12
N GLN A 511 -9.65 -29.85 -9.31
CA GLN A 511 -8.84 -30.35 -10.40
C GLN A 511 -8.70 -29.30 -11.49
N THR A 512 -7.57 -29.35 -12.18
CA THR A 512 -7.34 -28.61 -13.41
C THR A 512 -8.23 -29.12 -14.55
N PRO A 513 -8.38 -28.39 -15.67
CA PRO A 513 -9.12 -28.88 -16.84
C PRO A 513 -8.63 -30.24 -17.37
N GLN A 514 -7.36 -30.59 -17.11
CA GLN A 514 -6.77 -31.89 -17.48
C GLN A 514 -6.96 -32.98 -16.41
N GLY A 515 -7.69 -32.70 -15.32
CA GLY A 515 -8.02 -33.66 -14.27
C GLY A 515 -6.95 -33.86 -13.21
N LYS A 516 -5.87 -33.06 -13.20
CA LYS A 516 -4.82 -33.10 -12.17
C LYS A 516 -5.22 -32.26 -10.96
N LEU A 517 -4.70 -32.56 -9.78
CA LEU A 517 -4.98 -31.72 -8.61
C LEU A 517 -4.27 -30.36 -8.76
N ILE A 518 -4.99 -29.27 -8.44
CA ILE A 518 -4.42 -27.91 -8.46
C ILE A 518 -3.21 -27.80 -7.53
N ALA A 519 -3.25 -28.47 -6.37
CA ALA A 519 -2.12 -28.49 -5.44
C ALA A 519 -0.84 -29.03 -6.08
N ASP A 520 -0.94 -30.10 -6.87
CA ASP A 520 0.23 -30.73 -7.49
C ASP A 520 0.80 -29.85 -8.59
N VAL A 521 -0.04 -29.41 -9.53
CA VAL A 521 0.39 -28.64 -10.72
C VAL A 521 0.77 -27.21 -10.36
N GLY A 522 0.02 -26.56 -9.46
CA GLY A 522 0.26 -25.17 -9.07
C GLY A 522 1.55 -24.98 -8.26
N CYS A 523 2.04 -26.04 -7.61
CA CYS A 523 3.33 -26.02 -6.92
C CYS A 523 4.54 -26.11 -7.87
N GLU A 524 4.39 -26.73 -9.05
CA GLU A 524 5.50 -26.89 -10.02
C GLU A 524 6.17 -25.55 -10.38
N PRO A 525 5.44 -24.48 -10.77
CA PRO A 525 6.06 -23.16 -10.99
C PRO A 525 6.83 -22.58 -9.81
N ILE A 526 6.41 -22.89 -8.58
CA ILE A 526 7.08 -22.42 -7.36
C ILE A 526 8.38 -23.20 -7.15
N LEU A 527 8.36 -24.50 -7.39
CA LEU A 527 9.54 -25.36 -7.33
C LEU A 527 10.56 -24.98 -8.42
N HIS A 528 10.11 -24.64 -9.63
CA HIS A 528 10.98 -24.15 -10.70
C HIS A 528 11.78 -22.90 -10.28
N MET A 529 11.08 -21.94 -9.67
CA MET A 529 11.70 -20.73 -9.15
C MET A 529 12.67 -21.01 -8.00
N ARG A 530 12.32 -21.91 -7.08
CA ARG A 530 13.20 -22.32 -5.96
C ARG A 530 14.49 -22.97 -6.48
N HIS A 531 14.38 -23.85 -7.45
CA HIS A 531 15.53 -24.45 -8.12
C HIS A 531 16.41 -23.37 -8.78
N PHE A 532 15.79 -22.44 -9.52
CA PHE A 532 16.52 -21.31 -10.13
C PHE A 532 17.20 -20.42 -9.08
N GLN A 533 16.57 -20.19 -7.94
CA GLN A 533 17.16 -19.42 -6.83
C GLN A 533 18.42 -20.07 -6.27
N ALA A 534 18.37 -21.39 -6.05
CA ALA A 534 19.45 -22.17 -5.48
C ALA A 534 20.61 -22.36 -6.46
N ASN A 535 20.31 -22.74 -7.70
CA ASN A 535 21.32 -23.18 -8.67
C ASN A 535 21.71 -22.09 -9.67
N LYS A 536 20.95 -20.99 -9.74
CA LYS A 536 21.05 -19.96 -10.79
C LYS A 536 20.85 -20.52 -12.19
N GLU A 537 20.15 -21.65 -12.31
CA GLU A 537 19.85 -22.38 -13.55
C GLU A 537 18.39 -22.83 -13.58
N LEU A 538 17.76 -22.80 -14.76
CA LEU A 538 16.40 -23.29 -14.96
C LEU A 538 16.40 -24.82 -14.81
N PRO A 539 15.40 -25.40 -14.13
CA PRO A 539 15.29 -26.85 -14.03
C PRO A 539 15.26 -27.50 -15.41
N GLU A 540 15.97 -28.62 -15.57
CA GLU A 540 16.03 -29.38 -16.84
C GLU A 540 14.62 -29.77 -17.33
N GLU A 541 13.74 -30.14 -16.40
CA GLU A 541 12.34 -30.46 -16.71
C GLU A 541 11.60 -29.26 -17.33
N LEU A 542 11.75 -28.07 -16.76
CA LEU A 542 11.14 -26.85 -17.30
C LEU A 542 11.72 -26.52 -18.68
N VAL A 543 13.03 -26.65 -18.86
CA VAL A 543 13.68 -26.42 -20.16
C VAL A 543 13.15 -27.41 -21.21
N HIS A 544 13.02 -28.68 -20.85
CA HIS A 544 12.45 -29.70 -21.72
C HIS A 544 10.98 -29.40 -22.07
N GLN A 545 10.17 -28.97 -21.09
CA GLN A 545 8.78 -28.56 -21.33
C GLN A 545 8.67 -27.36 -22.29
N VAL A 546 9.55 -26.37 -22.15
CA VAL A 546 9.62 -25.19 -23.03
C VAL A 546 9.99 -25.57 -24.46
N LEU A 547 10.98 -26.45 -24.63
CA LEU A 547 11.48 -26.85 -25.96
C LEU A 547 10.54 -27.85 -26.66
N ASN A 548 9.88 -28.73 -25.91
CA ASN A 548 9.03 -29.80 -26.46
C ASN A 548 7.54 -29.47 -26.42
N CYS A 549 7.19 -28.19 -26.27
CA CYS A 549 5.81 -27.72 -26.22
C CYS A 549 5.01 -28.02 -27.50
N GLU A 550 5.68 -28.43 -28.60
CA GLU A 550 5.05 -28.95 -29.82
C GLU A 550 4.37 -30.32 -29.65
N SER A 551 4.76 -31.12 -28.64
CA SER A 551 4.29 -32.52 -28.47
C SER A 551 2.97 -32.68 -27.71
N LYS A 552 2.40 -31.62 -27.14
CA LYS A 552 1.14 -31.67 -26.36
C LYS A 552 -0.11 -31.22 -27.15
N ARG A 553 0.00 -31.07 -28.48
CA ARG A 553 -1.12 -30.72 -29.37
C ARG A 553 -2.00 -31.90 -29.71
#